data_AF-A0AAP2NY17-F1
#
_entry.id   AF-A0AAP2NY17-F1
#
_cell.length_a   1.000
_cell.length_b   1.000
_cell.length_c   1.000
_cell.angle_alpha   90.00
_cell.angle_beta   90.00
_cell.angle_gamma   90.00
#
_symmetry.space_group_name_H-M   'P 1'
#
loop_
_entity.id
_entity.type
_entity.pdbx_description
1 polymer ?
#
loop_
_entity_poly.entity_id
_entity_poly.type
_entity_poly.pdbx_seq_one_letter_code
_entity_poly.pdbx_strand_id
1 'polypeptide(L)'
;MNEYHLKLPWPPSNNTYWRHCRGRHYISPKGTNYRKQVTDYIEQQNLDIKTTSRIKIIITANPPDKRKRDLDNLPKAVFDSLTHANFWDDDEQIDDFRIKRGERVKGGSLDITIWEIA
;
A
#
# COMPACT_ATOMS: atom_id res chain seq x y z
N MET A 1 14.04 15.11 8.58
CA MET A 1 13.25 13.88 8.66
C MET A 1 11.96 14.17 7.91
N ASN A 2 11.84 13.69 6.67
CA ASN A 2 10.68 14.01 5.84
C ASN A 2 9.48 13.17 6.27
N GLU A 3 8.28 13.76 6.19
CA GLU A 3 7.02 13.11 6.53
C GLU A 3 6.05 13.24 5.35
N TYR A 4 5.38 12.14 5.02
CA TYR A 4 4.44 12.06 3.90
C TYR A 4 3.12 11.49 4.39
N HIS A 5 2.01 12.10 3.96
CA HIS A 5 0.66 11.62 4.25
C HIS A 5 -0.01 11.19 2.95
N LEU A 6 -0.38 9.91 2.87
CA LEU A 6 -1.07 9.35 1.70
C LEU A 6 -2.47 8.90 2.09
N LYS A 7 -3.40 9.04 1.16
CA LYS A 7 -4.74 8.46 1.28
C LYS A 7 -5.02 7.55 0.10
N LEU A 8 -4.75 6.26 0.28
CA LEU A 8 -4.88 5.26 -0.78
C LEU A 8 -6.27 4.60 -0.76
N PRO A 9 -6.77 4.13 -1.93
CA PRO A 9 -7.99 3.35 -1.99
C PRO A 9 -7.84 2.01 -1.26
N TRP A 10 -8.97 1.43 -0.87
CA TRP A 10 -8.98 0.08 -0.29
C TRP A 10 -8.52 -0.97 -1.31
N PRO A 11 -7.50 -1.80 -1.02
CA PRO A 11 -6.98 -2.77 -1.97
C PRO A 11 -7.94 -3.95 -2.20
N PRO A 12 -7.82 -4.66 -3.34
CA PRO A 12 -8.46 -5.97 -3.47
C PRO A 12 -7.87 -6.94 -2.43
N SER A 13 -8.62 -7.99 -2.06
CA SER A 13 -8.11 -8.98 -1.11
C SER A 13 -6.82 -9.62 -1.63
N ASN A 14 -5.94 -10.08 -0.74
CA ASN A 14 -4.66 -10.70 -1.09
C ASN A 14 -4.82 -11.84 -2.12
N ASN A 15 -5.80 -12.73 -1.89
CA ASN A 15 -6.16 -13.79 -2.82
C ASN A 15 -6.65 -13.27 -4.17
N THR A 16 -7.27 -12.09 -4.22
CA THR A 16 -7.68 -11.45 -5.47
C THR A 16 -6.50 -10.77 -6.16
N TYR A 17 -5.58 -10.20 -5.38
CA TYR A 17 -4.41 -9.48 -5.85
C TYR A 17 -3.43 -10.43 -6.53
N TRP A 18 -3.01 -11.48 -5.82
CA TRP A 18 -2.08 -12.48 -6.32
C TRP A 18 -2.82 -13.72 -6.83
N ARG A 19 -2.40 -14.21 -7.98
CA ARG A 19 -2.88 -15.47 -8.56
C ARG A 19 -1.73 -16.43 -8.74
N HIS A 20 -2.08 -17.70 -8.83
CA HIS A 20 -1.14 -18.76 -9.09
C HIS A 20 -1.63 -19.56 -10.29
N CYS A 21 -0.79 -19.74 -11.29
CA CYS A 21 -1.07 -20.56 -12.46
C CYS A 21 0.22 -21.20 -12.96
N ARG A 22 0.19 -22.51 -13.26
CA ARG A 22 1.32 -23.27 -13.80
C ARG A 22 2.63 -23.09 -13.01
N GLY A 23 2.55 -23.09 -11.67
CA GLY A 23 3.72 -22.97 -10.80
C GLY A 23 4.29 -21.55 -10.67
N ARG A 24 3.58 -20.52 -11.16
CA ARG A 24 4.02 -19.12 -11.09
C ARG A 24 3.00 -18.24 -10.39
N HIS A 25 3.49 -17.34 -9.55
CA HIS A 25 2.71 -16.26 -8.98
C HIS A 25 2.69 -15.06 -9.93
N TYR A 26 1.53 -14.42 -10.08
CA TYR A 26 1.37 -13.21 -10.88
C TYR A 26 0.30 -12.30 -10.30
N ILE A 27 0.36 -11.01 -10.63
CA ILE A 27 -0.66 -10.03 -10.22
C ILE A 27 -1.88 -10.18 -11.13
N SER A 28 -3.07 -10.24 -10.54
CA SER A 28 -4.32 -10.28 -11.29
C SER A 28 -4.62 -8.93 -11.96
N PRO A 29 -5.54 -8.88 -12.94
CA PRO A 29 -6.00 -7.60 -13.50
C PRO A 29 -6.50 -6.61 -12.45
N LYS A 30 -7.11 -7.09 -11.36
CA LYS A 30 -7.55 -6.23 -10.24
C LYS A 30 -6.37 -5.70 -9.42
N GLY A 31 -5.33 -6.50 -9.22
CA GLY A 31 -4.10 -6.06 -8.57
C GLY A 31 -3.35 -5.04 -9.45
N THR A 32 -3.23 -5.28 -10.74
CA THR A 32 -2.62 -4.34 -11.70
C THR A 32 -3.38 -3.02 -11.73
N ASN A 33 -4.71 -3.05 -11.72
CA ASN A 33 -5.53 -1.85 -11.63
C ASN A 33 -5.36 -1.11 -10.29
N TYR A 34 -5.11 -1.83 -9.19
CA TYR A 34 -4.80 -1.20 -7.91
C TYR A 34 -3.44 -0.52 -7.95
N ARG A 35 -2.40 -1.21 -8.45
CA ARG A 35 -1.07 -0.61 -8.67
C ARG A 35 -1.17 0.66 -9.48
N LYS A 36 -1.87 0.62 -10.62
CA LYS A 36 -2.05 1.78 -11.48
C LYS A 36 -2.68 2.96 -10.72
N GLN A 37 -3.73 2.74 -9.93
CA GLN A 37 -4.34 3.81 -9.13
C GLN A 37 -3.36 4.41 -8.11
N VAL A 38 -2.50 3.59 -7.51
CA VAL A 38 -1.48 4.08 -6.57
C VAL A 38 -0.38 4.82 -7.32
N THR A 39 0.12 4.30 -8.44
CA THR A 39 1.11 4.97 -9.29
C THR A 39 0.60 6.33 -9.76
N ASP A 40 -0.59 6.38 -10.35
CA ASP A 40 -1.21 7.63 -10.80
C ASP A 40 -1.33 8.64 -9.62
N TYR A 41 -1.69 8.17 -8.42
CA TYR A 41 -1.78 9.01 -7.22
C TYR A 41 -0.42 9.56 -6.79
N ILE A 42 0.63 8.72 -6.78
CA ILE A 42 1.98 9.11 -6.40
C ILE A 42 2.55 10.13 -7.39
N GLU A 43 2.43 9.87 -8.70
CA GLU A 43 2.87 10.79 -9.75
C GLU A 43 2.13 12.14 -9.68
N GLN A 44 0.81 12.13 -9.47
CA GLN A 44 0.02 13.37 -9.33
C GLN A 44 0.45 14.22 -8.13
N GLN A 45 1.02 13.61 -7.09
CA GLN A 45 1.53 14.31 -5.92
C GLN A 45 3.04 14.64 -6.05
N ASN A 46 3.69 14.28 -7.16
CA ASN A 46 5.15 14.32 -7.35
C ASN A 46 5.90 13.60 -6.21
N LEU A 47 5.40 12.43 -5.83
CA LEU A 47 5.94 11.59 -4.75
C LEU A 47 6.70 10.37 -5.27
N ASP A 48 6.96 10.28 -6.56
CA ASP A 48 7.87 9.33 -7.22
C ASP A 48 9.34 9.67 -6.93
N ILE A 49 9.63 10.01 -5.69
CA ILE A 49 10.91 10.55 -5.20
C ILE A 49 12.03 9.52 -5.18
N LYS A 50 11.68 8.23 -5.27
CA LYS A 50 12.59 7.08 -5.24
C LYS A 50 13.60 7.18 -4.09
N THR A 51 13.10 7.46 -2.90
CA THR A 51 13.95 7.63 -1.72
C THR A 51 14.73 6.36 -1.41
N THR A 52 16.00 6.50 -1.00
CA THR A 52 16.86 5.40 -0.53
C THR A 52 16.99 5.36 1.00
N SER A 53 16.30 6.25 1.70
CA SER A 53 16.28 6.30 3.17
C SER A 53 15.59 5.09 3.78
N ARG A 54 15.94 4.77 5.03
CA ARG A 54 15.15 3.80 5.83
C ARG A 54 13.79 4.40 6.15
N ILE A 55 12.76 3.56 6.19
CA ILE A 55 11.36 3.98 6.27
C ILE A 55 10.70 3.49 7.55
N LYS A 56 9.95 4.40 8.18
CA LYS A 56 8.89 4.07 9.12
C LYS A 56 7.54 4.35 8.48
N ILE A 57 6.57 3.47 8.68
CA ILE A 57 5.23 3.59 8.09
C ILE A 57 4.13 3.16 9.06
N ILE A 58 3.09 3.99 9.17
CA ILE A 58 1.87 3.68 9.91
C ILE A 58 0.69 3.68 8.94
N ILE A 59 -0.10 2.60 8.97
CA ILE A 59 -1.31 2.44 8.18
C ILE A 59 -2.54 2.40 9.10
N THR A 60 -3.47 3.31 8.88
CA THR A 60 -4.82 3.25 9.44
C THR A 60 -5.77 2.69 8.40
N ALA A 61 -6.23 1.45 8.59
CA ALA A 61 -7.11 0.77 7.66
C ALA A 61 -8.58 1.06 7.98
N ASN A 62 -9.23 1.88 7.13
CA ASN A 62 -10.64 2.25 7.25
C ASN A 62 -11.52 1.33 6.39
N PRO A 63 -12.13 0.27 6.95
CA PRO A 63 -12.79 -0.76 6.15
C PRO A 63 -14.06 -0.29 5.41
N PRO A 64 -14.35 -0.87 4.24
CA PRO A 64 -15.53 -0.51 3.43
C PRO A 64 -16.86 -1.00 4.01
N ASP A 65 -16.84 -2.05 4.85
CA ASP A 65 -18.04 -2.73 5.34
C ASP A 65 -17.80 -3.46 6.68
N LYS A 66 -18.72 -4.35 7.08
CA LYS A 66 -18.65 -5.13 8.32
C LYS A 66 -17.99 -6.50 8.22
N ARG A 67 -17.48 -6.91 7.06
CA ARG A 67 -16.84 -8.22 6.92
C ARG A 67 -15.55 -8.28 7.72
N LYS A 68 -15.33 -9.42 8.36
CA LYS A 68 -14.06 -9.74 9.02
C LYS A 68 -12.95 -9.84 7.97
N ARG A 69 -11.84 -9.16 8.20
CA ARG A 69 -10.66 -9.14 7.33
C ARG A 69 -9.42 -9.07 8.18
N ASP A 70 -8.39 -9.79 7.78
CA ASP A 70 -7.08 -9.72 8.42
C ASP A 70 -6.34 -8.48 7.94
N LEU A 71 -5.63 -7.82 8.86
CA LEU A 71 -4.93 -6.57 8.57
C LEU A 71 -3.65 -6.80 7.78
N ASP A 72 -2.94 -7.89 8.08
CA ASP A 72 -1.68 -8.33 7.45
C ASP A 72 -1.73 -8.41 5.92
N ASN A 73 -2.91 -8.68 5.36
CA ASN A 73 -3.13 -8.74 3.92
C ASN A 73 -3.07 -7.38 3.21
N LEU A 74 -3.36 -6.28 3.92
CA LEU A 74 -3.43 -4.94 3.32
C LEU A 74 -2.04 -4.35 3.01
N PRO A 75 -1.06 -4.37 3.94
CA PRO A 75 0.28 -3.86 3.69
C PRO A 75 0.94 -4.49 2.47
N LYS A 76 0.77 -5.81 2.25
CA LYS A 76 1.40 -6.49 1.12
C LYS A 76 1.02 -5.88 -0.24
N ALA A 77 -0.24 -5.48 -0.42
CA ALA A 77 -0.69 -4.82 -1.65
C ALA A 77 -0.22 -3.36 -1.73
N VAL A 78 -0.16 -2.67 -0.60
CA VAL A 78 0.30 -1.27 -0.50
C VAL A 78 1.78 -1.17 -0.83
N PHE A 79 2.61 -1.97 -0.18
CA PHE A 79 4.07 -1.90 -0.32
C PHE A 79 4.49 -2.21 -1.75
N ASP A 80 3.97 -3.30 -2.29
CA ASP A 80 4.13 -3.68 -3.68
C ASP A 80 3.72 -2.56 -4.68
N SER A 81 2.66 -1.83 -4.37
CA SER A 81 2.19 -0.73 -5.21
C SER A 81 3.06 0.53 -5.06
N LEU A 82 3.55 0.84 -3.86
CA LEU A 82 4.45 1.98 -3.61
C LEU A 82 5.85 1.77 -4.20
N THR A 83 6.37 0.54 -4.13
CA THR A 83 7.59 0.15 -4.85
C THR A 83 7.40 0.30 -6.36
N HIS A 84 6.28 -0.18 -6.90
CA HIS A 84 5.99 -0.04 -8.33
C HIS A 84 5.77 1.43 -8.76
N ALA A 85 5.32 2.28 -7.85
CA ALA A 85 5.12 3.71 -8.07
C ALA A 85 6.39 4.55 -7.87
N ASN A 86 7.55 3.91 -7.61
CA ASN A 86 8.83 4.59 -7.34
C ASN A 86 8.79 5.58 -6.17
N PHE A 87 7.93 5.35 -5.16
CA PHE A 87 7.98 6.18 -3.94
C PHE A 87 9.32 5.95 -3.20
N TRP A 88 9.70 4.68 -3.04
CA TRP A 88 10.99 4.20 -2.57
C TRP A 88 11.57 3.21 -3.58
N ASP A 89 12.81 2.76 -3.40
CA ASP A 89 13.47 1.79 -4.30
C ASP A 89 12.97 0.36 -4.05
N ASP A 90 12.87 -0.07 -2.78
CA ASP A 90 12.42 -1.41 -2.39
C ASP A 90 11.67 -1.37 -1.04
N ASP A 91 10.69 -2.25 -0.83
CA ASP A 91 9.97 -2.33 0.45
C ASP A 91 10.81 -2.92 1.59
N GLU A 92 11.97 -3.51 1.28
CA GLU A 92 13.03 -3.84 2.25
C GLU A 92 13.48 -2.62 3.06
N GLN A 93 13.29 -1.39 2.55
CA GLN A 93 13.61 -0.15 3.26
C GLN A 93 12.78 0.07 4.53
N ILE A 94 11.68 -0.66 4.72
CA ILE A 94 10.78 -0.49 5.86
C ILE A 94 11.31 -1.20 7.10
N ASP A 95 11.82 -0.43 8.07
CA ASP A 95 12.31 -0.94 9.36
C ASP A 95 11.24 -0.96 10.46
N ASP A 96 10.32 0.02 10.45
CA ASP A 96 9.25 0.13 11.44
C ASP A 96 7.90 0.24 10.72
N PHE A 97 7.08 -0.79 10.87
CA PHE A 97 5.74 -0.82 10.32
C PHE A 97 4.70 -1.09 11.40
N ARG A 98 3.63 -0.28 11.38
CA ARG A 98 2.43 -0.52 12.18
C ARG A 98 1.17 -0.43 11.32
N ILE A 99 0.24 -1.34 11.55
CA ILE A 99 -1.13 -1.24 11.04
C ILE A 99 -2.15 -1.28 12.17
N LYS A 100 -3.22 -0.49 12.04
CA LYS A 100 -4.36 -0.49 12.95
C LYS A 100 -5.68 -0.42 12.17
N ARG A 101 -6.76 -0.93 12.77
CA ARG A 101 -8.12 -0.70 12.26
C ARG A 101 -8.53 0.73 12.58
N GLY A 102 -9.08 1.43 11.61
CA GLY A 102 -9.73 2.73 11.74
C GLY A 102 -11.25 2.61 11.67
N GLU A 103 -11.88 3.67 11.18
CA GLU A 103 -13.33 3.78 11.09
C GLU A 103 -13.88 3.16 9.80
N ARG A 104 -15.18 2.82 9.79
CA ARG A 104 -15.82 2.34 8.56
C ARG A 104 -16.09 3.53 7.65
N VAL A 105 -15.57 3.48 6.43
CA VAL A 105 -15.76 4.53 5.41
C VAL A 105 -16.34 3.88 4.17
N LYS A 106 -17.34 4.50 3.54
CA LYS A 106 -17.94 3.98 2.30
C LYS A 106 -16.86 3.83 1.22
N GLY A 107 -16.70 2.64 0.66
CA GLY A 107 -15.64 2.32 -0.31
C GLY A 107 -14.28 1.95 0.31
N GLY A 108 -14.07 2.31 1.59
CA GLY A 108 -12.85 2.06 2.35
C GLY A 108 -11.68 2.95 1.93
N SER A 109 -10.74 3.15 2.85
CA SER A 109 -9.47 3.84 2.57
C SER A 109 -8.35 3.30 3.43
N LEU A 110 -7.12 3.58 3.03
CA LEU A 110 -5.94 3.45 3.86
C LEU A 110 -5.33 4.83 4.06
N ASP A 111 -5.34 5.32 5.28
CA ASP A 111 -4.69 6.58 5.64
C ASP A 111 -3.28 6.22 6.14
N ILE A 112 -2.26 6.66 5.42
CA ILE A 112 -0.88 6.24 5.59
C ILE A 112 -0.04 7.44 5.98
N THR A 113 0.86 7.25 6.94
CA THR A 113 1.91 8.21 7.26
C THR A 113 3.25 7.53 7.18
N ILE A 114 4.18 8.17 6.47
CA ILE A 114 5.51 7.63 6.14
C ILE A 114 6.55 8.64 6.60
N TRP A 115 7.62 8.15 7.22
CA TRP A 115 8.78 8.94 7.60
C TRP A 115 10.07 8.32 7.05
N GLU A 116 10.95 9.16 6.53
CA GLU A 116 12.36 8.80 6.33
C GLU A 116 13.06 8.86 7.68
N ILE A 117 13.67 7.77 8.16
CA ILE A 117 14.28 7.70 9.51
C ILE A 117 15.81 7.70 9.48
N ALA A 118 16.44 7.67 8.30
CA ALA A 118 17.89 7.72 8.12
C ALA A 118 18.28 8.40 6.80
#